data_AF-A0A1C4DGW2-F1
#
_entry.id   AF-A0A1C4DGW2-F1
#
_cell.length_a   1.000
_cell.length_b   1.000
_cell.length_c   1.000
_cell.angle_alpha   90.00
_cell.angle_beta   90.00
_cell.angle_gamma   90.00
#
_symmetry.space_group_name_H-M   'P 1'
#
loop_
_entity.id
_entity.type
_entity.pdbx_description
1 polymer ?
#
loop_
_entity_poly.entity_id
_entity_poly.type
_entity_poly.pdbx_seq_one_letter_code
_entity_poly.pdbx_strand_id
1 'polypeptide(L)' 'MEVFEKIAVDIKEKISNMVPEGEVDVDFMVVDDDTIRFIVAFSQGLYEQKINKLDIHIKTLS' A
#
# COMPACT_ATOMS: atom_id res chain seq x y z
N MET A 1 -5.86 14.94 7.23
CA MET A 1 -5.84 14.44 5.85
C MET A 1 -4.42 14.39 5.28
N GLU A 2 -3.71 15.52 5.16
CA GLU A 2 -2.33 15.55 4.61
C GLU A 2 -1.33 14.59 5.30
N VAL A 3 -1.41 14.44 6.63
CA VAL A 3 -0.51 13.54 7.38
C VAL A 3 -0.74 12.07 7.02
N PHE A 4 -1.99 11.66 6.80
CA PHE A 4 -2.34 10.29 6.43
C PHE A 4 -1.89 9.98 5.00
N GLU A 5 -2.10 10.89 4.06
CA GLU A 5 -1.59 10.74 2.70
C GLU A 5 -0.07 10.62 2.68
N LYS A 6 0.64 11.44 3.47
CA LYS A 6 2.10 11.34 3.57
C LYS A 6 2.57 9.98 4.08
N ILE A 7 1.94 9.46 5.14
CA ILE A 7 2.22 8.11 5.64
C ILE A 7 1.93 7.06 4.57
N ALA A 8 0.83 7.22 3.81
CA ALA A 8 0.46 6.29 2.77
C ALA A 8 1.49 6.22 1.64
N VAL A 9 1.95 7.39 1.18
CA VAL A 9 3.01 7.53 0.16
C VAL A 9 4.31 6.90 0.64
N ASP A 10 4.75 7.20 1.88
CA ASP A 10 5.99 6.64 2.44
C ASP A 10 5.94 5.10 2.52
N ILE A 11 4.79 4.53 2.89
CA ILE A 11 4.60 3.06 2.94
C ILE A 11 4.57 2.47 1.52
N LYS A 12 3.87 3.11 0.58
CA LYS A 12 3.83 2.69 -0.83
C LYS A 12 5.24 2.62 -1.44
N GLU A 13 6.06 3.65 -1.23
CA GLU A 13 7.44 3.66 -1.72
C GLU A 13 8.27 2.54 -1.08
N LYS A 14 8.14 2.31 0.24
CA LYS A 14 8.85 1.23 0.91
C LYS A 14 8.50 -0.15 0.35
N ILE A 15 7.21 -0.44 0.12
CA ILE A 15 6.78 -1.73 -0.43
C ILE A 15 7.30 -1.87 -1.87
N SER A 16 7.20 -0.82 -2.68
CA SER A 16 7.66 -0.82 -4.07
C SER A 16 9.16 -1.09 -4.18
N ASN A 17 9.95 -0.59 -3.22
CA ASN A 17 11.41 -0.78 -3.16
C ASN A 17 11.85 -2.13 -2.55
N MET A 18 10.94 -2.94 -2.01
CA MET A 18 11.27 -4.27 -1.45
C MET A 18 11.38 -5.35 -2.52
N VAL A 19 10.97 -5.07 -3.75
CA VAL A 19 11.03 -6.00 -4.88
C VAL A 19 11.66 -5.31 -6.10
N PRO A 20 12.12 -6.06 -7.11
CA PRO A 20 12.59 -5.48 -8.37
C PRO A 20 11.53 -4.60 -9.04
N GLU A 21 12.00 -3.58 -9.75
CA GLU A 21 11.13 -2.63 -10.46
C GLU A 21 10.23 -3.35 -11.47
N GLY A 22 8.92 -3.09 -11.41
CA GLY A 22 7.92 -3.69 -12.29
C GLY A 22 7.37 -5.05 -11.84
N GLU A 23 7.84 -5.60 -10.71
CA GLU A 23 7.33 -6.86 -10.13
C GLU A 23 6.20 -6.66 -9.11
N VAL A 24 5.96 -5.42 -8.68
CA VAL A 24 4.83 -5.07 -7.82
C VAL A 24 4.20 -3.77 -8.27
N ASP A 25 2.88 -3.74 -8.27
CA ASP A 25 2.08 -2.52 -8.29
C ASP A 25 1.44 -2.34 -6.92
N VAL A 26 1.58 -1.14 -6.36
CA VAL A 26 1.09 -0.79 -5.03
C VAL A 26 0.22 0.44 -5.16
N ASP A 27 -1.04 0.30 -4.80
CA ASP A 27 -1.99 1.40 -4.70
C ASP A 27 -2.55 1.51 -3.28
N PHE A 28 -3.10 2.67 -2.93
CA PHE A 28 -3.73 2.87 -1.63
C PHE A 28 -4.95 3.76 -1.70
N MET A 29 -5.82 3.61 -0.70
CA MET A 29 -6.94 4.51 -0.47
C MET A 29 -7.16 4.73 1.02
N VAL A 30 -7.57 5.95 1.39
CA VAL A 30 -8.04 6.26 2.74
C VAL A 30 -9.49 5.76 2.83
N VAL A 31 -9.76 4.85 3.76
CA VAL A 31 -11.08 4.22 3.93
C VAL A 31 -11.94 5.01 4.91
N ASP A 32 -11.34 5.45 6.01
CA ASP A 32 -11.95 6.27 7.06
C ASP A 32 -10.87 7.12 7.75
N ASP A 33 -11.22 7.81 8.84
CA ASP A 33 -10.35 8.77 9.53
C ASP A 33 -9.09 8.15 10.16
N ASP A 34 -9.06 6.82 10.35
CA ASP A 34 -7.91 6.12 10.92
C ASP A 34 -7.42 4.93 10.10
N THR A 35 -8.03 4.62 8.96
CA THR A 35 -7.70 3.43 8.16
C THR A 35 -7.24 3.75 6.75
N ILE A 36 -6.09 3.19 6.38
CA ILE A 36 -5.54 3.21 5.02
C ILE A 36 -5.49 1.77 4.50
N ARG A 37 -6.10 1.54 3.34
CA ARG A 37 -6.05 0.25 2.65
C ARG A 37 -5.01 0.31 1.54
N PHE A 38 -4.10 -0.65 1.54
CA PHE A 38 -3.16 -0.90 0.46
C PHE A 38 -3.62 -2.08 -0.39
N ILE A 39 -3.52 -1.92 -1.70
CA ILE A 39 -3.77 -2.94 -2.70
C ILE A 39 -2.41 -3.23 -3.34
N VAL A 40 -1.91 -4.45 -3.14
CA VAL A 40 -0.60 -4.88 -3.62
C VAL A 40 -0.80 -5.99 -4.64
N ALA A 41 -0.43 -5.74 -5.89
CA ALA A 41 -0.50 -6.71 -6.97
C ALA A 41 0.92 -7.12 -7.37
N PHE A 42 1.25 -8.41 -7.20
CA PHE A 42 2.54 -8.95 -7.65
C PHE A 42 2.44 -9.52 -9.05
N SER A 43 3.36 -9.11 -9.93
CA SER A 43 3.54 -9.64 -11.29
C SER A 43 4.66 -10.68 -11.30
N GLN A 44 4.38 -11.91 -10.83
CA GLN A 44 5.33 -13.01 -10.94
C GLN A 44 5.23 -13.69 -12.32
N GLY A 45 5.84 -13.09 -13.34
CA GLY A 45 5.92 -13.68 -14.68
C GLY A 45 4.55 -13.93 -15.35
N LEU A 46 4.47 -14.95 -16.22
CA LEU A 46 3.32 -15.23 -17.10
C LEU A 46 2.06 -15.79 -16.41
N TYR A 47 2.07 -16.02 -15.10
CA TYR A 47 0.97 -16.71 -14.44
C TYR A 47 0.59 -16.02 -13.12
N GLU A 48 -0.63 -15.48 -13.14
CA GLU A 48 -1.44 -14.93 -12.03
C GLU A 48 -0.89 -13.71 -11.27
N GLN A 49 -1.58 -12.58 -11.45
CA GLN A 49 -1.51 -11.47 -10.51
C GLN A 49 -2.15 -11.90 -9.18
N LYS A 50 -1.34 -11.99 -8.12
CA LYS A 50 -1.87 -12.14 -6.77
C LYS A 50 -2.11 -10.76 -6.17
N ILE A 51 -3.38 -10.42 -6.01
CA ILE A 51 -3.80 -9.19 -5.34
C ILE A 51 -3.94 -9.49 -3.84
N ASN A 52 -3.07 -8.87 -3.04
CA ASN A 52 -3.16 -8.87 -1.59
C ASN A 52 -3.72 -7.52 -1.11
N LYS A 53 -4.57 -7.57 -0.09
CA LYS A 53 -5.11 -6.38 0.58
C LYS A 53 -4.51 -6.29 1.97
N LEU A 54 -3.99 -5.12 2.33
CA LEU A 54 -3.44 -4.83 3.65
C LEU A 54 -4.13 -3.60 4.22
N ASP A 55 -4.86 -3.78 5.31
CA ASP A 55 -5.51 -2.68 6.03
C ASP A 55 -4.63 -2.23 7.20
N ILE A 56 -4.24 -0.95 7.20
CA ILE A 56 -3.42 -0.33 8.25
C ILE A 56 -4.29 0.65 9.02
N HIS A 57 -4.43 0.40 10.33
CA HIS A 57 -5.15 1.27 11.26
C HIS A 57 -4.14 2.15 12.00
N ILE A 58 -4.21 3.46 11.77
CA ILE A 58 -3.34 4.47 12.37
C ILE A 58 -4.15 5.20 13.44
N LYS A 59 -4.07 4.71 14.68
CA LYS A 59 -4.59 5.45 15.82
C LYS A 59 -3.71 6.66 16.08
N THR A 60 -4.22 7.86 15.86
CA THR A 60 -3.60 9.07 16.39
C THR A 60 -3.65 9.03 17.91
N LEU A 61 -2.49 9.15 18.56
CA LEU A 61 -2.43 9.40 20.00
C LEU A 61 -2.99 10.81 20.25
N SER A 62 -4.27 10.86 20.64
CA SER A 62 -4.95 12.06 21.14
C SER A 62 -4.29 12.58 22.40
#